data_AF-A0A183KRW8-F1
#
_entry.id   AF-A0A183KRW8-F1
#
_cell.length_a   1.000
_cell.length_b   1.000
_cell.length_c   1.000
_cell.angle_alpha   90.00
_cell.angle_beta   90.00
_cell.angle_gamma   90.00
#
_symmetry.space_group_name_H-M   'P 1'
#
loop_
_entity.id
_entity.type
_entity.pdbx_description
1 polymer ?
#
loop_
_entity_poly.entity_id
_entity_poly.type
_entity_poly.pdbx_seq_one_letter_code
_entity_poly.pdbx_strand_id
1 'polypeptide(L)' 'MSQILLSEAHPNVKLSKDIFYSLIVKSSGSATRLIRLLMKSFFTQDELAASSLSGEGIYKQRLEPSVTEAIKSK' A
#
# COMPACT_ATOMS: atom_id res chain seq x y z
N MET A 1 -17.82 4.67 -10.50
CA MET A 1 -16.71 3.70 -10.36
C MET A 1 -16.73 3.16 -8.93
N SER A 2 -16.81 1.84 -8.75
CA SER A 2 -16.83 1.22 -7.41
C SER A 2 -15.44 1.29 -6.78
N GLN A 3 -15.35 1.77 -5.53
CA GLN A 3 -14.09 1.84 -4.77
C GLN A 3 -14.06 0.74 -3.70
N ILE A 4 -12.87 0.20 -3.44
CA ILE A 4 -12.58 -0.74 -2.36
C ILE A 4 -11.83 0.02 -1.28
N LEU A 5 -12.36 -0.02 -0.06
CA LEU A 5 -11.69 0.48 1.12
C LEU A 5 -10.72 -0.57 1.67
N LEU A 6 -9.47 -0.16 1.94
CA LEU A 6 -8.48 -1.09 2.49
C LEU A 6 -8.67 -1.31 3.98
N SER A 7 -8.97 -0.26 4.74
CA SER A 7 -9.26 -0.33 6.18
C SER A 7 -10.28 0.73 6.58
N GLU A 8 -11.24 0.37 7.43
CA GLU A 8 -12.24 1.30 7.98
C GLU A 8 -11.62 2.41 8.82
N ALA A 9 -10.48 2.13 9.49
CA ALA A 9 -9.73 3.11 10.26
C ALA A 9 -9.11 4.23 9.39
N HIS A 10 -8.97 3.98 8.08
CA HIS A 10 -8.33 4.89 7.13
C HIS A 10 -9.19 5.04 5.87
N PRO A 11 -10.35 5.74 5.95
CA PRO A 11 -11.35 5.83 4.87
C PRO A 11 -10.83 6.46 3.57
N ASN A 12 -9.71 7.19 3.65
CA ASN A 12 -9.07 7.82 2.50
C ASN A 12 -8.18 6.86 1.71
N VAL A 13 -7.82 5.69 2.26
CA VAL A 13 -6.97 4.70 1.59
C VAL A 13 -7.84 3.71 0.83
N LYS A 14 -8.11 4.06 -0.42
CA LYS A 14 -9.04 3.33 -1.30
C LYS A 14 -8.49 3.17 -2.71
N LEU A 15 -8.89 2.09 -3.37
CA LEU A 15 -8.54 1.78 -4.76
C LEU A 15 -9.81 1.58 -5.58
N SER A 16 -9.73 1.73 -6.91
CA SER A 16 -10.80 1.22 -7.75
C SER A 16 -10.89 -0.30 -7.64
N LYS A 17 -12.11 -0.83 -7.76
CA LYS A 17 -12.37 -2.28 -7.73
C LYS A 17 -11.54 -3.03 -8.78
N ASP A 18 -11.39 -2.46 -9.98
CA ASP A 18 -10.63 -3.06 -11.08
C ASP A 18 -9.13 -3.13 -10.78
N ILE A 19 -8.56 -2.05 -10.22
CA ILE A 19 -7.16 -2.05 -9.80
C ILE A 19 -6.96 -3.10 -8.72
N PHE A 20 -7.78 -3.07 -7.66
CA PHE A 20 -7.63 -4.00 -6.53
C PHE A 20 -7.65 -5.46 -6.99
N TYR A 21 -8.61 -5.88 -7.81
CA TYR A 21 -8.64 -7.26 -8.30
C TYR A 21 -7.49 -7.59 -9.25
N SER A 22 -7.02 -6.64 -10.06
CA SER A 22 -5.81 -6.83 -10.86
C SER A 22 -4.60 -7.14 -9.97
N LEU A 23 -4.47 -6.46 -8.83
CA LEU A 23 -3.38 -6.73 -7.87
C LEU A 23 -3.53 -8.10 -7.19
N ILE A 24 -4.76 -8.52 -6.85
CA ILE A 24 -5.04 -9.87 -6.32
C ILE A 24 -4.62 -10.95 -7.31
N VAL A 25 -4.97 -10.83 -8.59
CA VAL A 25 -4.57 -11.80 -9.62
C VAL A 25 -3.05 -11.80 -9.80
N LYS A 26 -2.44 -10.62 -9.89
CA LYS A 26 -0.99 -10.45 -10.06
C LYS A 26 -0.18 -10.94 -8.85
N SER A 27 -0.78 -11.01 -7.66
CA SER A 27 -0.09 -11.53 -6.47
C SER A 27 0.07 -13.05 -6.49
N SER A 28 -0.70 -13.76 -7.32
CA SER A 28 -0.67 -15.23 -7.43
C SER A 28 -0.83 -15.91 -6.06
N GLY A 29 -1.69 -15.37 -5.20
CA GLY A 29 -1.95 -15.91 -3.85
C GLY A 29 -0.88 -15.59 -2.79
N SER A 30 0.20 -14.90 -3.15
CA SER A 30 1.24 -14.52 -2.18
C SER A 30 0.86 -13.21 -1.46
N ALA A 31 0.65 -13.29 -0.14
CA ALA A 31 0.41 -12.12 0.71
C ALA A 31 1.55 -11.09 0.58
N THR A 32 2.80 -11.53 0.66
CA THR A 32 3.97 -10.65 0.49
C THR A 32 4.00 -9.96 -0.87
N ARG A 33 3.60 -10.67 -1.94
CA ARG A 33 3.53 -10.08 -3.29
C ARG A 33 2.38 -9.08 -3.39
N LEU A 34 1.23 -9.37 -2.80
CA LEU A 34 0.09 -8.45 -2.74
C LEU A 34 0.47 -7.16 -2.01
N ILE A 35 1.09 -7.27 -0.83
CA ILE A 35 1.58 -6.12 -0.07
C ILE A 35 2.52 -5.27 -0.93
N ARG A 36 3.51 -5.86 -1.61
CA ARG A 36 4.42 -5.11 -2.51
C ARG A 36 3.68 -4.40 -3.65
N LEU A 37 2.68 -5.05 -4.23
CA LEU A 37 1.86 -4.46 -5.30
C LEU A 37 1.00 -3.30 -4.79
N LEU A 38 0.43 -3.43 -3.59
CA LEU A 38 -0.31 -2.36 -2.91
C LEU A 38 0.62 -1.17 -2.61
N MET A 39 1.80 -1.41 -2.03
CA MET A 39 2.78 -0.35 -1.76
C MET A 39 3.11 0.44 -3.03
N LYS A 40 3.34 -0.24 -4.16
CA LYS A 40 3.60 0.39 -5.47
C LYS A 40 2.38 1.10 -6.09
N SER A 41 1.17 0.86 -5.56
CA SER A 41 -0.05 1.54 -6.03
C SER A 41 -0.31 2.86 -5.29
N PHE A 42 0.27 3.05 -4.10
CA PHE A 42 0.13 4.26 -3.29
C PHE A 42 1.39 5.11 -3.23
N PHE A 43 2.56 4.50 -3.43
CA PHE A 43 3.85 5.17 -3.38
C PHE A 43 4.58 5.02 -4.71
N THR A 44 5.25 6.09 -5.10
CA THR A 44 6.20 6.07 -6.21
C THR A 44 7.42 5.24 -5.85
N GLN A 45 8.17 4.83 -6.87
CA GLN A 45 9.41 4.09 -6.67
C GLN A 45 10.46 4.92 -5.90
N ASP A 46 10.53 6.22 -6.15
CA ASP A 46 11.47 7.13 -5.49
C ASP A 46 11.11 7.31 -4.01
N GLU A 47 9.83 7.47 -3.68
CA GLU A 47 9.36 7.50 -2.29
C GLU A 47 9.71 6.21 -1.55
N LEU A 48 9.50 5.04 -2.16
CA LEU A 48 9.85 3.75 -1.55
C LEU A 48 11.36 3.58 -1.34
N ALA A 49 12.19 4.16 -2.22
CA ALA A 49 13.65 4.11 -2.08
C ALA A 49 14.17 5.05 -0.98
N ALA A 50 13.55 6.23 -0.87
CA ALA A 50 13.93 7.28 0.08
C ALA A 50 13.25 7.14 1.46
N SER A 51 12.34 6.18 1.65
CA SER A 51 11.53 6.08 2.87
C SER A 51 11.63 4.72 3.58
N SER A 52 11.18 4.68 4.83
CA SER A 52 11.05 3.46 5.63
C SER A 52 9.73 3.45 6.41
N LEU A 53 9.40 2.30 7.02
CA LEU A 53 8.17 2.17 7.82
C LEU A 53 8.23 2.94 9.14
N SER A 54 9.40 3.02 9.77
CA SER A 54 9.61 3.69 11.05
C SER A 54 10.12 5.13 10.91
N GLY A 55 10.72 5.48 9.77
CA GLY A 55 11.51 6.70 9.63
C GLY A 55 12.85 6.66 10.40
N GLU A 56 13.21 5.49 10.95
CA GLU A 56 14.47 5.32 11.67
C GLU A 56 15.59 4.94 10.68
N GLY A 57 16.66 5.71 10.70
CA GLY A 57 17.80 5.59 9.77
C GLY A 57 18.19 6.95 9.20
N ILE A 58 19.48 7.12 8.89
CA ILE A 58 19.98 8.38 8.36
C ILE A 58 19.35 8.61 6.97
N TYR A 59 18.62 9.72 6.83
CA TYR A 59 17.99 10.19 5.57
C TYR A 59 16.76 9.42 5.04
N LYS A 60 16.09 8.57 5.82
CA LYS A 60 14.83 7.94 5.36
C LYS A 60 13.59 8.61 5.95
N GLN A 61 12.74 9.17 5.10
CA GLN A 61 11.44 9.68 5.54
C GLN A 61 10.53 8.52 5.96
N ARG A 62 9.60 8.78 6.88
CA ARG A 62 8.59 7.78 7.23
C ARG A 62 7.53 7.76 6.13
N LEU A 63 7.24 6.57 5.61
CA LEU A 63 6.09 6.38 4.72
C LEU A 63 4.80 6.80 5.42
N GLU A 64 3.84 7.30 4.66
CA GLU A 64 2.57 7.79 5.20
C GLU A 64 1.90 6.69 6.05
N PRO A 65 1.75 6.92 7.38
CA PRO A 65 1.33 5.85 8.29
C PRO A 65 -0.05 5.30 7.95
N SER A 66 -1.03 6.14 7.60
CA SER A 66 -2.40 5.68 7.33
C SER A 66 -2.48 4.67 6.19
N VAL A 67 -1.69 4.85 5.13
CA VAL A 67 -1.57 3.95 3.99
C VAL A 67 -0.90 2.65 4.42
N THR A 68 0.23 2.73 5.14
CA THR A 68 0.94 1.52 5.55
C THR A 68 0.13 0.68 6.54
N GLU A 69 -0.59 1.29 7.48
CA GLU A 69 -1.48 0.60 8.41
C GLU A 69 -2.74 0.06 7.73
N ALA A 70 -3.29 0.79 6.75
CA ALA A 70 -4.41 0.30 5.96
C ALA A 70 -4.03 -0.94 5.12
N ILE A 71 -2.81 -0.98 4.57
CA ILE A 71 -2.30 -2.13 3.81
C ILE A 71 -2.09 -3.35 4.72
N LYS A 72 -1.60 -3.16 5.96
CA LYS A 72 -1.44 -4.27 6.93
C LYS A 72 -2.76 -4.96 7.30
N SER A 73 -3.88 -4.27 7.12
CA SER A 73 -5.22 -4.78 7.46
C SER A 73 -5.80 -5.72 6.38
N LYS A 74 -5.03 -6.11 5.36
CA LYS A 74 -5.41 -7.03 4.27
C LYS A 74 -4.52 -8.26 4.22
#